data_AF-A0A963FJK0-F1
#
_entry.id   AF-A0A963FJK0-F1
#
_cell.length_a   1.000
_cell.length_b   1.000
_cell.length_c   1.000
_cell.angle_alpha   90.00
_cell.angle_beta   90.00
_cell.angle_gamma   90.00
#
_symmetry.space_group_name_H-M   'P 1'
#
loop_
_entity.id
_entity.type
_entity.pdbx_description
1 polymer ?
#
loop_
_entity_poly.entity_id
_entity_poly.type
_entity_poly.pdbx_seq_one_letter_code
_entity_poly.pdbx_strand_id
1 'polypeptide(L)'
;MRWFAVVLLPLVMMPLSSQIRATDDERKWVALPERMQEHMLANMRDHLLAIHEILVLMADQDQEGAAEIAENRLGMTSLKSHGAKHMAGFMPEGMRAAGTTMHRAASRFSLTAQEGDVPHSYAALAEVTAACVACHAAYRIR
;
A
#
# COMPACT_ATOMS: atom_id res chain seq x y z
N MET A 1 72.32 10.45 -30.41
CA MET A 1 72.12 9.86 -29.06
C MET A 1 70.97 10.59 -28.37
N ARG A 2 69.72 10.13 -28.55
CA ARG A 2 68.54 10.65 -27.84
C ARG A 2 67.68 9.45 -27.47
N TRP A 3 67.78 9.03 -26.20
CA TRP A 3 66.96 7.98 -25.64
C TRP A 3 65.61 8.60 -25.28
N PHE A 4 64.54 8.19 -25.96
CA PHE A 4 63.17 8.53 -25.55
C PHE A 4 62.78 7.59 -24.40
N ALA A 5 62.73 8.12 -23.18
CA ALA A 5 62.17 7.42 -22.04
C ALA A 5 60.64 7.41 -22.16
N VAL A 6 60.07 6.26 -22.51
CA VAL A 6 58.62 6.04 -22.46
C VAL A 6 58.25 5.80 -21.00
N VAL A 7 57.62 6.79 -20.36
CA VAL A 7 57.03 6.63 -19.02
C VAL A 7 55.67 5.97 -19.17
N LEU A 8 55.59 4.67 -18.89
CA LEU A 8 54.34 3.93 -18.74
C LEU A 8 53.70 4.33 -17.39
N LEU A 9 52.69 5.20 -17.44
CA LEU A 9 51.88 5.54 -16.29
C LEU A 9 50.89 4.38 -16.02
N PRO A 10 50.87 3.76 -14.83
CA PRO A 10 49.93 2.68 -14.55
C PRO A 10 48.52 3.26 -14.45
N LEU A 11 47.65 2.83 -15.36
CA LEU A 11 46.22 3.15 -15.34
C LEU A 11 45.59 2.38 -14.15
N VAL A 12 45.54 3.03 -12.99
CA VAL A 12 44.81 2.51 -11.83
C VAL A 12 43.32 2.62 -12.14
N MET A 13 42.69 1.53 -12.58
CA MET A 13 41.24 1.41 -12.61
C MET A 13 40.72 1.43 -11.17
N MET A 14 40.31 2.60 -10.69
CA MET A 14 39.49 2.71 -9.50
C MET A 14 38.11 2.10 -9.81
N PRO A 15 37.67 1.06 -9.08
CA PRO A 15 36.32 0.55 -9.23
C PRO A 15 35.36 1.65 -8.77
N LEU A 16 34.47 2.06 -9.67
CA LEU A 16 33.38 2.98 -9.37
C LEU A 16 32.34 2.21 -8.56
N SER A 17 32.61 2.04 -7.26
CA SER A 17 31.66 1.45 -6.33
C SER A 17 30.47 2.39 -6.21
N SER A 18 29.38 2.09 -6.90
CA SER A 18 28.10 2.76 -6.72
C SER A 18 27.65 2.56 -5.26
N GLN A 19 27.91 3.56 -4.42
CA GLN A 19 27.38 3.56 -3.07
C GLN A 19 25.86 3.76 -3.16
N ILE A 20 25.10 2.68 -2.94
CA ILE A 20 23.68 2.80 -2.63
C ILE A 20 23.59 3.54 -1.30
N ARG A 21 23.23 4.82 -1.35
CA ARG A 21 22.89 5.59 -0.15
C ARG A 21 21.45 5.27 0.22
N ALA A 22 21.21 4.99 1.49
CA ALA A 22 19.86 5.04 2.03
C ALA A 22 19.33 6.45 1.79
N THR A 23 18.21 6.57 1.07
CA THR A 23 17.53 7.85 0.86
C THR A 23 16.80 8.20 2.16
N ASP A 24 16.68 9.50 2.44
CA ASP A 24 15.79 9.94 3.52
C ASP A 24 14.35 9.50 3.21
N ASP A 25 13.56 9.27 4.26
CA ASP A 25 12.14 8.93 4.10
C ASP A 25 11.35 10.18 3.69
N GLU A 26 11.10 10.31 2.40
CA GLU A 26 10.40 11.46 1.81
C GLU A 26 8.89 11.46 2.07
N ARG A 27 8.35 10.45 2.75
CA ARG A 27 6.91 10.36 3.05
C ARG A 27 6.48 11.49 3.98
N LYS A 28 5.31 12.05 3.70
CA LYS A 28 4.73 13.10 4.53
C LYS A 28 4.39 12.56 5.92
N TRP A 29 5.00 13.17 6.93
CA TRP A 29 4.65 12.95 8.33
C TRP A 29 3.23 13.42 8.64
N VAL A 30 2.39 12.51 9.14
CA VAL A 30 1.04 12.82 9.62
C VAL A 30 1.03 12.68 11.13
N ALA A 31 1.04 13.82 11.82
CA ALA A 31 1.10 13.90 13.28
C ALA A 31 -0.23 13.49 13.93
N LEU A 32 -0.46 12.18 14.05
CA LEU A 32 -1.58 11.60 14.78
C LEU A 32 -1.25 11.50 16.28
N PRO A 33 -2.20 11.80 17.19
CA PRO A 33 -2.08 11.42 18.60
C PRO A 33 -1.81 9.92 18.77
N GLU A 34 -1.04 9.53 19.78
CA GLU A 34 -0.53 8.17 19.95
C GLU A 34 -1.63 7.09 19.87
N ARG A 35 -2.73 7.27 20.61
CA ARG A 35 -3.88 6.34 20.58
C ARG A 35 -4.51 6.21 19.19
N MET A 36 -4.46 7.26 18.38
CA MET A 36 -4.97 7.23 17.00
C MET A 36 -4.00 6.52 16.05
N GLN A 37 -2.69 6.63 16.28
CA GLN A 37 -1.70 5.82 15.55
C GLN A 37 -1.92 4.33 15.83
N GLU A 38 -2.13 3.95 17.09
CA GLU A 38 -2.40 2.57 17.49
C GLU A 38 -3.66 2.03 16.79
N HIS A 39 -4.76 2.80 16.84
CA HIS A 39 -6.01 2.47 16.17
C HIS A 39 -5.83 2.32 14.65
N MET A 40 -5.11 3.25 14.02
CA MET A 40 -4.82 3.19 12.59
C MET A 40 -4.01 1.95 12.22
N LEU A 41 -2.97 1.63 12.98
CA LEU A 41 -2.15 0.43 12.73
C LEU A 41 -2.93 -0.85 12.98
N ALA A 42 -3.85 -0.87 13.95
CA ALA A 42 -4.75 -2.00 14.16
C ALA A 42 -5.67 -2.21 12.94
N ASN A 43 -6.30 -1.14 12.43
CA ASN A 43 -7.10 -1.22 11.20
C ASN A 43 -6.26 -1.70 10.02
N MET A 44 -5.05 -1.16 9.79
CA MET A 44 -4.19 -1.60 8.69
C MET A 44 -3.85 -3.08 8.74
N ARG A 45 -3.58 -3.63 9.94
CA ARG A 45 -3.32 -5.07 10.12
C ARG A 45 -4.58 -5.89 9.86
N ASP A 46 -5.72 -5.43 10.34
CA ASP A 46 -7.01 -6.07 10.08
C ASP A 46 -7.34 -6.09 8.59
N HIS A 47 -7.06 -4.99 7.87
CA HIS A 47 -7.27 -4.91 6.43
C HIS A 47 -6.38 -5.90 5.67
N LEU A 48 -5.12 -6.04 6.09
CA LEU A 48 -4.21 -7.03 5.50
C LEU A 48 -4.73 -8.46 5.72
N LEU A 49 -5.26 -8.76 6.91
CA LEU A 49 -5.90 -10.05 7.19
C LEU A 49 -7.13 -10.27 6.30
N ALA A 50 -8.00 -9.28 6.14
CA ALA A 50 -9.16 -9.37 5.26
C ALA A 50 -8.76 -9.64 3.80
N ILE A 51 -7.72 -8.98 3.28
CA ILE A 51 -7.18 -9.27 1.93
C ILE A 51 -6.68 -10.70 1.82
N HIS A 52 -5.99 -11.21 2.84
CA HIS A 52 -5.54 -12.59 2.85
C HIS A 52 -6.71 -13.59 2.81
N GLU A 53 -7.74 -13.38 3.64
CA GLU A 53 -8.95 -14.21 3.66
C GLU A 53 -9.70 -14.16 2.32
N ILE A 54 -9.83 -12.99 1.71
CA ILE A 54 -10.40 -12.84 0.36
C ILE A 54 -9.63 -13.70 -0.65
N LEU A 55 -8.30 -13.66 -0.62
CA LEU A 55 -7.48 -14.45 -1.55
C LEU A 55 -7.64 -15.95 -1.33
N VAL A 56 -7.77 -16.41 -0.07
CA VAL A 56 -8.05 -17.82 0.26
C VAL A 56 -9.40 -18.24 -0.31
N LEU A 57 -10.45 -17.45 -0.06
CA LEU A 57 -11.81 -17.75 -0.54
C LEU A 57 -11.90 -17.75 -2.07
N MET A 58 -11.25 -16.78 -2.73
CA MET A 58 -11.15 -16.74 -4.19
C MET A 58 -10.43 -17.97 -4.76
N ALA A 59 -9.40 -18.48 -4.07
CA ALA A 59 -8.70 -19.71 -4.48
C ALA A 59 -9.57 -20.96 -4.31
N ASP A 60 -10.43 -20.98 -3.30
CA ASP A 60 -11.41 -22.05 -3.03
C ASP A 60 -12.69 -21.91 -3.89
N GLN A 61 -12.73 -20.94 -4.82
CA GLN A 61 -13.90 -20.62 -5.65
C GLN A 61 -15.14 -20.24 -4.84
N ASP A 62 -14.95 -19.66 -3.63
CA ASP A 62 -16.01 -19.09 -2.79
C ASP A 62 -16.06 -17.57 -2.98
N GLN A 63 -16.66 -17.12 -4.09
CA GLN A 63 -16.77 -15.70 -4.39
C GLN A 63 -17.76 -14.98 -3.47
N GLU A 64 -18.79 -15.67 -2.98
CA GLU A 64 -19.77 -15.10 -2.05
C GLU A 64 -19.08 -14.76 -0.72
N GLY A 65 -18.35 -15.71 -0.14
CA GLY A 65 -17.58 -15.47 1.07
C GLY A 65 -16.54 -14.35 0.88
N ALA A 66 -15.85 -14.34 -0.26
CA ALA A 66 -14.90 -13.26 -0.58
C ALA A 66 -15.59 -11.89 -0.64
N ALA A 67 -16.77 -11.82 -1.23
CA ALA A 67 -17.58 -10.61 -1.34
C ALA A 67 -18.05 -10.11 0.03
N GLU A 68 -18.51 -11.01 0.90
CA GLU A 68 -18.94 -10.69 2.26
C GLU A 68 -17.80 -10.12 3.10
N ILE A 69 -16.62 -10.76 3.07
CA ILE A 69 -15.43 -10.27 3.78
C ILE A 69 -15.03 -8.89 3.27
N ALA A 70 -14.99 -8.71 1.95
CA ALA A 70 -14.64 -7.44 1.35
C ALA A 70 -15.57 -6.30 1.78
N GLU A 71 -16.89 -6.47 1.69
CA GLU A 71 -17.81 -5.39 2.06
C GLU A 71 -17.81 -5.10 3.56
N ASN A 72 -17.85 -6.14 4.39
CA ASN A 72 -18.04 -5.98 5.83
C ASN A 72 -16.77 -5.53 6.56
N ARG A 73 -15.58 -5.88 6.05
CA ARG A 73 -14.31 -5.53 6.70
C ARG A 73 -13.58 -4.41 5.98
N LEU A 74 -13.70 -4.30 4.66
CA LEU A 74 -12.98 -3.30 3.87
C LEU A 74 -13.90 -2.30 3.18
N GLY A 75 -15.15 -2.63 2.91
CA GLY A 75 -16.09 -1.83 2.12
C GLY A 75 -16.56 -0.57 2.80
N MET A 76 -17.50 0.12 2.16
CA MET A 76 -18.11 1.33 2.70
C MET A 76 -18.89 1.06 3.99
N THR A 77 -19.41 -0.16 4.19
CA THR A 77 -20.08 -0.57 5.43
C THR A 77 -19.15 -0.52 6.65
N SER A 78 -17.84 -0.78 6.49
CA SER A 78 -16.86 -0.75 7.59
C SER A 78 -16.34 0.66 7.93
N LEU A 79 -16.67 1.68 7.14
CA LEU A 79 -16.11 3.02 7.32
C LEU A 79 -16.38 3.62 8.71
N LYS A 80 -17.55 3.31 9.29
CA LYS A 80 -17.92 3.78 10.64
C LYS A 80 -17.10 3.09 11.73
N SER A 81 -16.90 1.77 11.64
CA SER A 81 -16.14 1.01 12.65
C SER A 81 -14.66 1.39 12.65
N HIS A 82 -14.12 1.82 11.51
CA HIS A 82 -12.75 2.34 11.43
C HIS A 82 -12.55 3.74 12.01
N GLY A 83 -13.61 4.40 12.50
CA GLY A 83 -13.50 5.69 13.18
C GLY A 83 -13.17 6.86 12.24
N ALA A 84 -13.51 6.74 10.95
CA ALA A 84 -13.15 7.71 9.90
C ALA A 84 -13.49 9.17 10.28
N LYS A 85 -14.62 9.42 10.93
CA LYS A 85 -15.02 10.76 11.38
C LYS A 85 -14.05 11.40 12.38
N HIS A 86 -13.52 10.61 13.31
CA HIS A 86 -12.61 11.12 14.35
C HIS A 86 -11.18 11.29 13.83
N MET A 87 -10.79 10.51 12.81
CA MET A 87 -9.46 10.59 12.20
C MET A 87 -9.34 11.72 11.17
N ALA A 88 -10.44 12.06 10.48
CA ALA A 88 -10.43 12.94 9.31
C ALA A 88 -9.88 14.35 9.55
N GLY A 89 -9.91 14.86 10.78
CA GLY A 89 -9.37 16.18 11.13
C GLY A 89 -7.83 16.24 11.16
N PHE A 90 -7.17 15.10 11.33
CA PHE A 90 -5.71 15.02 11.43
C PHE A 90 -5.04 14.61 10.12
N MET A 91 -5.82 14.11 9.17
CA MET A 91 -5.32 13.56 7.91
C MET A 91 -5.34 14.61 6.80
N PRO A 92 -4.27 14.72 5.99
CA PRO A 92 -4.31 15.53 4.78
C PRO A 92 -5.35 14.99 3.79
N GLU A 93 -5.84 15.85 2.92
CA GLU A 93 -6.87 15.52 1.93
C GLU A 93 -6.53 14.26 1.12
N GLY A 94 -5.29 14.16 0.60
CA GLY A 94 -4.85 13.00 -0.17
C GLY A 94 -4.91 11.67 0.62
N MET A 95 -4.62 11.69 1.93
CA MET A 95 -4.71 10.49 2.77
C MET A 95 -6.17 10.08 3.00
N ARG A 96 -7.05 11.06 3.22
CA ARG A 96 -8.50 10.81 3.36
C ARG A 96 -9.11 10.26 2.07
N ALA A 97 -8.69 10.82 0.94
CA ALA A 97 -9.09 10.38 -0.38
C ALA A 97 -8.61 8.93 -0.63
N ALA A 98 -7.34 8.62 -0.35
CA ALA A 98 -6.80 7.27 -0.49
C ALA A 98 -7.60 6.25 0.34
N GLY A 99 -7.88 6.53 1.61
CA GLY A 99 -8.70 5.65 2.46
C GLY A 99 -10.13 5.48 1.92
N THR A 100 -10.78 6.56 1.50
CA THR A 100 -12.13 6.50 0.92
C THR A 100 -12.15 5.72 -0.39
N THR A 101 -11.12 5.87 -1.24
CA THR A 101 -10.96 5.12 -2.48
C THR A 101 -10.82 3.63 -2.22
N MET A 102 -10.01 3.23 -1.23
CA MET A 102 -9.89 1.84 -0.79
C MET A 102 -11.25 1.26 -0.39
N HIS A 103 -12.00 1.96 0.47
CA HIS A 103 -13.32 1.51 0.91
C HIS A 103 -14.30 1.34 -0.25
N ARG A 104 -14.34 2.28 -1.19
CA ARG A 104 -15.19 2.17 -2.39
C ARG A 104 -14.74 1.04 -3.32
N ALA A 105 -13.43 0.82 -3.45
CA ALA A 105 -12.89 -0.26 -4.27
C ALA A 105 -13.27 -1.63 -3.69
N ALA A 106 -13.24 -1.79 -2.37
CA ALA A 106 -13.65 -3.01 -1.72
C ALA A 106 -15.15 -3.30 -1.92
N SER A 107 -16.01 -2.28 -1.85
CA SER A 107 -17.43 -2.45 -2.21
C SER A 107 -17.64 -2.82 -3.68
N ARG A 108 -16.84 -2.28 -4.61
CA ARG A 108 -16.90 -2.69 -6.02
C ARG A 108 -16.45 -4.13 -6.21
N PHE A 109 -15.34 -4.53 -5.57
CA PHE A 109 -14.88 -5.92 -5.57
C PHE A 109 -15.99 -6.86 -5.09
N SER A 110 -16.67 -6.52 -3.99
CA SER A 110 -17.76 -7.34 -3.46
C SER A 110 -18.86 -7.61 -4.51
N LEU A 111 -19.30 -6.57 -5.23
CA LEU A 111 -20.28 -6.71 -6.30
C LEU A 111 -19.76 -7.56 -7.47
N THR A 112 -18.53 -7.31 -7.93
CA THR A 112 -17.93 -8.07 -9.04
C THR A 112 -17.70 -9.54 -8.69
N ALA A 113 -17.36 -9.84 -7.44
CA ALA A 113 -17.22 -11.21 -6.95
C ALA A 113 -18.56 -11.95 -6.95
N GLN A 114 -19.64 -11.31 -6.50
CA GLN A 114 -21.00 -11.89 -6.53
C GLN A 114 -21.50 -12.18 -7.96
N GLU A 115 -21.02 -11.45 -8.97
CA GLU A 115 -21.32 -11.71 -10.38
C GLU A 115 -20.61 -12.96 -10.93
N GLY A 116 -19.65 -13.52 -10.19
CA GLY A 116 -18.90 -14.71 -10.58
C GLY A 116 -17.81 -14.47 -11.62
N ASP A 117 -17.52 -13.21 -11.96
CA ASP A 117 -16.47 -12.85 -12.91
C ASP A 117 -15.10 -12.83 -12.21
N VAL A 118 -14.45 -14.00 -12.16
CA VAL A 118 -13.18 -14.19 -11.45
C VAL A 118 -12.06 -13.28 -11.99
N PRO A 119 -11.79 -13.18 -13.32
CA PRO A 119 -10.77 -12.27 -13.83
C PRO A 119 -11.02 -10.81 -13.44
N HIS A 120 -12.25 -10.33 -13.55
CA HIS A 120 -12.57 -8.94 -13.17
C HIS A 120 -12.55 -8.74 -11.64
N SER A 121 -12.85 -9.77 -10.86
CA SER A 121 -12.72 -9.73 -9.39
C SER A 121 -11.26 -9.51 -8.98
N TYR A 122 -10.30 -10.19 -9.62
CA TYR A 122 -8.88 -9.92 -9.35
C TYR A 122 -8.46 -8.51 -9.78
N ALA A 123 -8.99 -8.00 -10.89
CA ALA A 123 -8.74 -6.62 -11.30
C ALA A 123 -9.29 -5.62 -10.26
N ALA A 124 -10.50 -5.85 -9.75
CA ALA A 124 -11.09 -5.04 -8.69
C ALA A 124 -10.30 -5.14 -7.37
N LEU A 125 -9.78 -6.31 -7.02
CA LEU A 125 -8.92 -6.51 -5.84
C LEU A 125 -7.58 -5.74 -5.99
N ALA A 126 -7.05 -5.66 -7.20
CA ALA A 126 -5.88 -4.83 -7.49
C ALA A 126 -6.16 -3.33 -7.23
N GLU A 127 -7.36 -2.83 -7.51
CA GLU A 127 -7.74 -1.45 -7.15
C GLU A 127 -7.75 -1.22 -5.64
N VAL A 128 -8.17 -2.21 -4.84
CA VAL A 128 -8.14 -2.13 -3.38
C VAL A 128 -6.71 -1.97 -2.89
N THR A 129 -5.81 -2.86 -3.33
CA THR A 129 -4.41 -2.86 -2.89
C THR A 129 -3.61 -1.67 -3.45
N ALA A 130 -3.99 -1.13 -4.62
CA ALA A 130 -3.40 0.10 -5.15
C ALA A 130 -3.55 1.29 -4.20
N ALA A 131 -4.68 1.40 -3.49
CA ALA A 131 -4.88 2.44 -2.48
C ALA A 131 -3.97 2.26 -1.25
N CYS A 132 -3.71 1.00 -0.83
CA CYS A 132 -2.73 0.69 0.20
C CYS A 132 -1.33 1.16 -0.23
N VAL A 133 -0.90 0.77 -1.43
CA VAL A 133 0.40 1.15 -1.99
C VAL A 133 0.56 2.67 -2.06
N ALA A 134 -0.43 3.38 -2.58
CA ALA A 134 -0.41 4.83 -2.68
C ALA A 134 -0.30 5.51 -1.31
N CYS A 135 -1.05 5.04 -0.31
CA CYS A 135 -1.00 5.58 1.05
C CYS A 135 0.38 5.33 1.69
N HIS A 136 0.90 4.10 1.58
CA HIS A 136 2.19 3.72 2.16
C HIS A 136 3.40 4.38 1.47
N ALA A 137 3.27 4.75 0.19
CA ALA A 137 4.28 5.48 -0.56
C ALA A 137 4.29 6.99 -0.26
N ALA A 138 3.16 7.56 0.17
CA ALA A 138 3.02 9.00 0.36
C ALA A 138 3.09 9.44 1.83
N TYR A 139 2.69 8.58 2.77
CA TYR A 139 2.48 8.97 4.16
C TYR A 139 3.17 8.04 5.15
N ARG A 140 3.56 8.62 6.29
CA ARG A 140 3.98 7.87 7.46
C ARG A 140 3.34 8.46 8.71
N ILE A 141 2.97 7.56 9.62
CA ILE A 141 2.36 7.90 10.93
C ILE A 141 3.24 7.47 12.11
N ARG A 142 4.39 6.83 11.81
CA ARG A 142 5.57 6.72 12.69
C ARG A 142 6.85 7.09 11.93
#